data_AF-A0AAP3EKP7-F1
#
_entry.id   AF-A0AAP3EKP7-F1
#
_cell.length_a   1.000
_cell.length_b   1.000
_cell.length_c   1.000
_cell.angle_alpha   90.00
_cell.angle_beta   90.00
_cell.angle_gamma   90.00
#
_symmetry.space_group_name_H-M   'P 1'
#
loop_
_entity.id
_entity.type
_entity.pdbx_description
1 polymer ?
#
loop_
_entity_poly.entity_id
_entity_poly.type
_entity_poly.pdbx_seq_one_letter_code
_entity_poly.pdbx_strand_id
1 'polypeptide(L)'
;RSIENNYIKLLFSESGDLISLYDKRYGKEYITENMHSEIRAYHEDAGFFAAWDFASNYRDGESYVLLAEKMTTVISGPKTTMTLIYHYNSSYLRFAFTLTQDSPRVDVQT
;
A
#
# COMPACT_ATOMS: atom_id res chain seq x y z
N ARG A 1 10.86 -4.14 -5.07
CA ARG A 1 10.62 -3.66 -6.47
C ARG A 1 10.34 -2.17 -6.45
N SER A 2 10.60 -1.41 -7.52
CA SER A 2 10.40 0.06 -7.51
C SER A 2 9.71 0.59 -8.77
N ILE A 3 9.08 1.76 -8.62
CA ILE A 3 8.66 2.62 -9.74
C ILE A 3 9.14 4.04 -9.47
N GLU A 4 9.45 4.79 -10.52
CA GLU A 4 9.89 6.18 -10.38
C GLU A 4 9.53 7.03 -11.59
N ASN A 5 9.45 8.34 -11.38
CA ASN A 5 9.40 9.36 -12.43
C ASN A 5 10.48 10.43 -12.17
N ASN A 6 10.39 11.59 -12.80
CA ASN A 6 11.37 12.66 -12.62
C ASN A 6 11.44 13.22 -11.18
N TYR A 7 10.40 13.01 -10.37
CA TYR A 7 10.25 13.64 -9.06
C TYR A 7 10.23 12.66 -7.89
N ILE A 8 9.59 11.52 -8.04
CA ILE A 8 9.32 10.56 -6.96
C ILE A 8 9.90 9.20 -7.33
N LYS A 9 10.44 8.50 -6.34
CA LYS A 9 10.75 7.06 -6.41
C LYS A 9 10.04 6.35 -5.26
N LEU A 10 9.28 5.32 -5.60
CA LEU A 10 8.65 4.41 -4.65
C LEU A 10 9.39 3.09 -4.65
N LEU A 11 9.67 2.56 -3.47
CA LEU A 11 10.27 1.24 -3.28
C LEU A 11 9.34 0.38 -2.42
N PHE A 12 9.06 -0.81 -2.93
CA PHE A 12 8.28 -1.84 -2.27
C PHE A 12 9.19 -2.99 -1.84
N SER A 13 8.95 -3.54 -0.65
CA SER A 13 9.58 -4.78 -0.18
C SER A 13 9.11 -5.99 -1.01
N GLU A 14 9.64 -7.17 -0.70
CA GLU A 14 9.14 -8.42 -1.28
C GLU A 14 7.75 -8.81 -0.76
N SER A 15 7.41 -8.40 0.47
CA SER A 15 6.07 -8.55 1.08
C SER A 15 5.03 -7.58 0.50
N GLY A 16 5.44 -6.63 -0.34
CA GLY A 16 4.55 -5.61 -0.91
C GLY A 16 4.40 -4.35 -0.07
N ASP A 17 5.17 -4.20 1.01
CA ASP A 17 5.15 -3.01 1.84
C ASP A 17 5.86 -1.87 1.11
N LEU A 18 5.28 -0.68 1.08
CA LEU A 18 5.96 0.54 0.68
C LEU A 18 6.98 0.90 1.78
N ILE A 19 8.26 0.77 1.44
CA ILE A 19 9.40 0.94 2.36
C ILE A 19 10.25 2.17 2.04
N SER A 20 10.03 2.83 0.91
CA SER A 20 10.61 4.15 0.63
C SER A 20 9.71 4.96 -0.30
N LEU A 21 9.59 6.25 0.04
CA LEU A 21 8.98 7.31 -0.77
C LEU A 21 9.99 8.45 -0.83
N TYR A 22 10.82 8.42 -1.86
CA TYR A 22 11.90 9.36 -2.03
C TYR A 22 11.51 10.48 -3.01
N ASP A 23 11.58 11.73 -2.54
CA ASP A 23 11.39 12.92 -3.37
C ASP A 23 12.73 13.47 -3.84
N LYS A 24 12.97 13.32 -5.14
CA LYS A 24 14.21 13.69 -5.83
C LYS A 24 14.41 15.20 -5.92
N ARG A 25 13.33 15.99 -5.81
CA ARG A 25 13.40 17.46 -5.90
C ARG A 25 14.10 18.05 -4.68
N TYR A 26 13.87 17.42 -3.52
CA TYR A 26 14.41 17.86 -2.23
C TYR A 26 15.51 16.94 -1.70
N GLY A 27 15.77 15.82 -2.40
CA GLY A 27 16.69 14.79 -1.93
C GLY A 27 16.24 14.18 -0.60
N LYS A 28 14.93 13.99 -0.40
CA LYS A 28 14.33 13.67 0.89
C LYS A 28 13.61 12.32 0.86
N GLU A 29 13.93 11.49 1.84
CA GLU A 29 13.16 10.27 2.17
C GLU A 29 12.03 10.63 3.14
N TYR A 30 10.81 10.18 2.85
CA TYR A 30 9.63 10.40 3.70
C TYR A 30 9.27 9.18 4.55
N ILE A 31 9.71 7.99 4.16
CA ILE A 31 9.55 6.77 4.96
C ILE A 31 10.89 6.49 5.65
N THR A 32 10.97 6.88 6.91
CA THR A 32 12.17 6.75 7.74
C THR A 32 12.25 5.39 8.42
N GLU A 33 13.38 5.11 9.09
CA GLU A 33 13.58 3.88 9.87
C GLU A 33 12.40 3.61 10.82
N ASN A 34 11.94 2.36 10.84
CA ASN A 34 10.74 1.85 11.53
C ASN A 34 9.38 2.26 10.97
N MET A 35 9.33 2.95 9.83
CA MET A 35 8.09 3.21 9.09
C MET A 35 8.05 2.38 7.82
N HIS A 36 6.93 1.71 7.58
CA HIS A 36 6.57 1.09 6.32
C HIS A 36 5.04 1.02 6.26
N SER A 37 4.47 0.86 5.06
CA SER A 37 3.06 0.49 5.01
C SER A 37 2.91 -0.94 5.53
N GLU A 38 1.89 -1.21 6.33
CA GLU A 38 1.46 -2.57 6.66
C GLU A 38 -0.04 -2.66 6.35
N ILE A 39 -0.43 -3.66 5.55
CA ILE A 39 -1.84 -3.95 5.34
C ILE A 39 -2.24 -5.07 6.30
N ARG A 40 -3.20 -4.77 7.18
CA ARG A 40 -3.68 -5.72 8.19
C ARG A 40 -5.19 -5.84 8.14
N ALA A 41 -5.67 -7.09 8.08
CA ALA A 41 -7.07 -7.42 8.27
C ALA A 41 -7.31 -7.70 9.77
N TYR A 42 -8.28 -7.02 10.37
CA TYR A 42 -8.70 -7.27 11.75
C TYR A 42 -10.03 -8.04 11.75
N HIS A 43 -10.17 -8.95 12.69
CA HIS A 43 -11.48 -9.55 12.99
C HIS A 43 -12.34 -8.55 13.75
N GLU A 44 -13.57 -8.36 13.30
CA GLU A 44 -14.54 -7.48 13.98
C GLU A 44 -15.35 -8.29 15.00
N ASP A 45 -15.42 -7.79 16.23
CA ASP A 45 -16.07 -8.46 17.37
C ASP A 45 -17.20 -7.60 18.00
N ALA A 46 -17.68 -6.58 17.28
CA ALA A 46 -18.82 -5.79 17.69
C ALA A 46 -20.07 -6.69 17.77
N GLY A 47 -20.81 -6.53 18.87
CA GLY A 47 -22.06 -7.26 19.09
C GLY A 47 -23.24 -6.66 18.33
N PHE A 48 -24.12 -5.95 19.05
CA PHE A 48 -25.45 -5.55 18.55
C PHE A 48 -25.45 -4.56 17.36
N PHE A 49 -24.37 -3.80 17.15
CA PHE A 49 -24.29 -2.74 16.13
C PHE A 49 -23.08 -2.89 15.20
N ALA A 50 -22.69 -4.12 14.85
CA ALA A 50 -21.50 -4.41 14.02
C ALA A 50 -21.47 -3.77 12.62
N ALA A 51 -22.59 -3.22 12.14
CA ALA A 51 -22.64 -2.46 10.89
C ALA A 51 -22.35 -0.96 11.07
N TRP A 52 -22.40 -0.45 12.31
CA TRP A 52 -22.31 0.98 12.64
C TRP A 52 -21.09 1.29 13.52
N ASP A 53 -20.68 0.32 14.35
CA ASP A 53 -19.54 0.43 15.25
C ASP A 53 -18.53 -0.69 14.99
N PHE A 54 -17.29 -0.42 15.38
CA PHE A 54 -16.23 -1.40 15.56
C PHE A 54 -15.95 -1.53 17.06
N ALA A 55 -15.69 -2.74 17.56
CA ALA A 55 -15.36 -2.97 18.95
C ALA A 55 -14.13 -2.12 19.35
N SER A 56 -14.18 -1.41 20.48
CA SER A 56 -13.09 -0.49 20.85
C SER A 56 -11.70 -1.14 20.96
N ASN A 57 -11.67 -2.45 21.22
CA ASN A 57 -10.49 -3.29 21.37
C ASN A 57 -10.24 -4.21 20.15
N TYR A 58 -10.87 -3.96 19.00
CA TYR A 58 -10.73 -4.81 17.80
C TYR A 58 -9.28 -5.02 17.36
N ARG A 59 -8.38 -4.09 17.71
CA ARG A 59 -6.94 -4.18 17.41
C ARG A 59 -6.16 -5.15 18.29
N ASP A 60 -6.70 -5.47 19.46
CA ASP A 60 -6.08 -6.40 20.41
C ASP A 60 -6.45 -7.87 20.12
N GLY A 61 -7.45 -8.06 19.25
CA GLY A 61 -7.97 -9.36 18.84
C GLY A 61 -7.19 -10.01 17.68
N GLU A 62 -7.83 -10.99 17.06
CA GLU A 62 -7.28 -11.71 15.93
C GLU A 62 -7.05 -10.77 14.73
N SER A 63 -5.85 -10.82 14.17
CA SER A 63 -5.50 -10.03 12.98
C SER A 63 -4.47 -10.73 12.12
N TYR A 64 -4.46 -10.35 10.84
CA TYR A 64 -3.62 -10.95 9.81
C TYR A 64 -2.89 -9.86 9.03
N VAL A 65 -1.56 -9.89 9.05
CA VAL A 65 -0.75 -9.09 8.12
C VAL A 65 -0.83 -9.72 6.75
N LEU A 66 -1.28 -8.94 5.77
CA LEU A 66 -1.39 -9.39 4.39
C LEU A 66 -0.07 -9.16 3.66
N LEU A 67 0.44 -10.22 3.04
CA LEU A 67 1.60 -10.17 2.17
C LEU A 67 1.12 -10.15 0.71
N ALA A 68 1.76 -9.33 -0.13
CA ALA A 68 1.45 -9.29 -1.54
C ALA A 68 1.77 -10.64 -2.20
N GLU A 69 0.75 -11.30 -2.71
CA GLU A 69 0.88 -12.52 -3.51
C GLU A 69 1.51 -12.19 -4.88
N LYS A 70 1.19 -11.00 -5.40
CA LYS A 70 1.67 -10.57 -6.72
C LYS A 70 1.95 -9.08 -6.75
N MET A 71 3.08 -8.73 -7.35
CA MET A 71 3.42 -7.38 -7.73
C MET A 71 3.67 -7.31 -9.24
N THR A 72 3.07 -6.35 -9.94
CA THR A 72 3.30 -6.14 -11.37
C THR A 72 3.46 -4.67 -11.70
N THR A 73 4.46 -4.35 -12.51
CA THR A 73 4.67 -3.00 -13.04
C THR A 73 4.18 -2.93 -14.48
N VAL A 74 3.40 -1.90 -14.80
CA VAL A 74 2.96 -1.60 -16.17
C VAL A 74 3.32 -0.16 -16.51
N ILE A 75 3.92 0.05 -17.67
CA ILE A 75 4.16 1.38 -18.24
C ILE A 75 3.17 1.57 -19.39
N SER A 76 2.40 2.65 -19.35
CA SER A 76 1.42 2.99 -20.39
C SER A 76 1.47 4.50 -20.64
N GLY A 77 2.10 4.88 -21.75
CA GLY A 77 2.37 6.29 -22.07
C GLY A 77 3.13 6.98 -20.92
N PRO A 78 2.65 8.12 -20.41
CA PRO A 78 3.34 8.86 -19.34
C PRO A 78 3.15 8.25 -17.94
N LYS A 79 2.42 7.14 -17.82
CA LYS A 79 2.07 6.52 -16.52
C LYS A 79 2.87 5.25 -16.28
N THR A 80 3.46 5.16 -15.10
CA THR A 80 4.04 3.91 -14.56
C THR A 80 3.22 3.49 -13.35
N THR A 81 2.68 2.28 -13.38
CA THR A 81 1.80 1.76 -12.33
C THR A 81 2.38 0.48 -11.72
N MET A 82 2.56 0.46 -10.39
CA MET A 82 2.80 -0.75 -9.61
C MET A 82 1.45 -1.25 -9.08
N THR A 83 1.06 -2.46 -9.45
CA THR A 83 -0.11 -3.15 -8.91
C THR A 83 0.34 -4.20 -7.90
N LEU A 84 -0.29 -4.21 -6.72
CA LEU A 84 -0.09 -5.19 -5.66
C LEU A 84 -1.41 -5.93 -5.45
N ILE A 85 -1.35 -7.26 -5.39
CA ILE A 85 -2.50 -8.12 -5.10
C ILE A 85 -2.21 -8.84 -3.78
N TYR A 86 -3.13 -8.68 -2.83
CA TYR A 86 -3.13 -9.37 -1.55
C TYR A 86 -4.32 -10.32 -1.52
N HIS A 87 -4.11 -11.50 -0.95
CA HIS A 87 -5.16 -12.50 -0.77
C HIS A 87 -5.52 -12.62 0.70
N TYR A 88 -6.82 -12.68 1.00
CA TYR A 88 -7.34 -12.92 2.33
C TYR A 88 -8.54 -13.85 2.27
N ASN A 89 -8.36 -15.09 2.70
CA ASN A 89 -9.35 -16.17 2.66
C ASN A 89 -9.91 -16.44 1.25
N SER A 90 -11.08 -15.87 0.94
CA SER A 90 -11.75 -15.98 -0.36
C SER A 90 -11.93 -14.60 -1.03
N SER A 91 -11.23 -13.59 -0.52
CA SER A 91 -11.23 -12.21 -1.01
C SER A 91 -9.84 -11.78 -1.47
N TYR A 92 -9.82 -10.79 -2.36
CA TYR A 92 -8.60 -10.17 -2.84
C TYR A 92 -8.67 -8.66 -2.65
N LEU A 93 -7.54 -8.07 -2.25
CA LEU A 93 -7.34 -6.64 -2.22
C LEU A 93 -6.30 -6.28 -3.28
N ARG A 94 -6.65 -5.34 -4.15
CA ARG A 94 -5.76 -4.81 -5.17
C ARG A 94 -5.41 -3.38 -4.81
N PHE A 95 -4.12 -3.03 -4.83
CA PHE A 95 -3.68 -1.65 -4.84
C PHE A 95 -3.00 -1.34 -6.17
N ALA A 96 -3.21 -0.15 -6.70
CA ALA A 96 -2.50 0.37 -7.86
C ALA A 96 -1.91 1.73 -7.53
N PHE A 97 -0.57 1.81 -7.49
CA PHE A 97 0.20 3.03 -7.30
C PHE A 97 0.67 3.53 -8.66
N THR A 98 0.23 4.71 -9.09
CA THR A 98 0.57 5.29 -10.39
C THR A 98 1.39 6.57 -10.21
N LEU A 99 2.51 6.64 -10.92
CA LEU A 99 3.29 7.85 -11.14
C LEU A 99 3.09 8.33 -12.57
N THR A 100 2.84 9.63 -12.75
CA THR A 100 2.80 10.27 -14.06
C THR A 100 4.09 11.05 -14.28
N GLN A 101 4.72 10.95 -15.46
CA GLN A 101 6.08 11.41 -15.76
C GLN A 101 6.41 12.81 -15.22
N ASP A 102 5.52 13.79 -15.43
CA ASP A 102 5.72 15.20 -15.07
C ASP A 102 4.86 15.66 -13.89
N SER A 103 4.54 14.74 -12.96
CA SER A 103 3.79 15.06 -11.75
C SER A 103 4.46 14.48 -10.50
N PRO A 104 4.62 15.25 -9.41
CA PRO A 104 5.11 14.73 -8.14
C PRO A 104 4.04 13.95 -7.36
N ARG A 105 2.82 13.83 -7.89
CA ARG A 105 1.71 13.15 -7.23
C ARG A 105 1.83 11.63 -7.39
N VAL A 106 1.57 10.92 -6.30
CA VAL A 106 1.32 9.48 -6.31
C VAL A 106 -0.18 9.27 -6.30
N ASP A 107 -0.72 8.63 -7.34
CA ASP A 107 -2.12 8.22 -7.37
C ASP A 107 -2.25 6.79 -6.84
N VAL A 108 -3.22 6.56 -5.95
CA VAL A 108 -3.49 5.25 -5.37
C VAL A 108 -4.95 4.87 -5.62
N GLN A 109 -5.18 3.68 -6.16
CA GLN A 109 -6.50 3.09 -6.34
C GLN A 109 -6.59 1.73 -5.65
N THR A 110 -7.72 1.46 -5.03
CA THR A 110 -8.09 0.18 -4.40
C THR A 110 -9.22 -0.48 -5.16
#